data_AF-A0A7Y3IVS7-F1
#
_entry.id   AF-A0A7Y3IVS7-F1
#
_cell.length_a   1.000
_cell.length_b   1.000
_cell.length_c   1.000
_cell.angle_alpha   90.00
_cell.angle_beta   90.00
_cell.angle_gamma   90.00
#
_symmetry.space_group_name_H-M   'P 1'
#
loop_
_entity.id
_entity.type
_entity.pdbx_description
1 polymer ?
#
loop_
_entity_poly.entity_id
_entity_poly.type
_entity_poly.pdbx_seq_one_letter_code
_entity_poly.pdbx_strand_id
1 'polypeptide(L)'
;MPIPYTHAWRFFRSGGFDQVRIDRGEDLRQLSELDPKLWATLSCPTRGLCFDATTLAYLDSDLDGRIRVPEVMSAANFVVEALRDPDLLFSADQLPLSALNPDHPTGARLLESAQKLRHMLGLVDDENLQLEHTLDRTRLFPPDHANGDGIIPVNMVHDDELESLVVLIMRYQGQVPDRSGEPGIQGDLLQAFFDRVRVMNAWWMTKPSYEGVDMDLAWSVYDRVRDKVDDYFARCRLAAFDTRAAALLNSQEESFTHLATGNLSVDVTEAADLPLAHVHAKAELSLDQGLNPAWQQALLDLEKQVLLPLLGNRRQINFSDWMHVRSVMQLHADWLAHKPEQALDLPREQLDGWLQSGAEARLHALLAEDLAVQAAADAIMEVDKLLHYQRYLVRFLHNFVSLRDFYGRRDLAVFQAGRLYLDSRSCDLCVEVLDVAQHATLAGLS
;
A
#
# COMPACT_ATOMS: atom_id res chain seq x y z
N MET A 1 26.13 54.27 -1.94
CA MET A 1 27.01 53.70 -0.90
C MET A 1 27.00 52.19 -1.10
N PRO A 2 28.16 51.52 -1.24
CA PRO A 2 28.17 50.07 -1.23
C PRO A 2 27.67 49.59 0.14
N ILE A 3 26.74 48.63 0.14
CA ILE A 3 26.31 47.92 1.34
C ILE A 3 27.55 47.24 1.90
N PRO A 4 27.96 47.47 3.16
CA PRO A 4 29.11 46.77 3.72
C PRO A 4 28.77 45.29 3.78
N TYR A 5 29.47 44.45 3.02
CA TYR A 5 29.45 43.01 3.26
C TYR A 5 30.05 42.79 4.65
N THR A 6 29.21 42.40 5.60
CA THR A 6 29.56 42.24 7.02
C THR A 6 30.51 41.06 7.25
N HIS A 7 30.50 40.07 6.35
CA HIS A 7 31.32 38.86 6.41
C HIS A 7 32.39 38.81 5.31
N ALA A 8 33.63 38.55 5.72
CA ALA A 8 34.75 38.39 4.79
C ALA A 8 34.93 36.91 4.42
N TRP A 9 34.28 36.48 3.33
CA TRP A 9 34.42 35.13 2.80
C TRP A 9 35.89 34.78 2.50
N ARG A 10 36.30 33.61 2.99
CA ARG A 10 37.64 33.05 2.72
C ARG A 10 37.55 32.06 1.58
N PHE A 11 38.62 31.97 0.81
CA PHE A 11 38.67 31.11 -0.36
C PHE A 11 39.88 30.16 -0.29
N PHE A 12 39.76 29.02 -0.94
CA PHE A 12 40.88 28.15 -1.27
C PHE A 12 40.91 27.91 -2.77
N ARG A 13 42.10 27.71 -3.31
CA ARG A 13 42.26 27.47 -4.74
C ARG A 13 42.34 25.98 -5.01
N SER A 14 41.48 25.48 -5.90
CA SER A 14 41.58 24.11 -6.40
C SER A 14 41.14 24.00 -7.86
N GLY A 15 41.83 23.18 -8.64
CA GLY A 15 41.53 22.99 -10.07
C GLY A 15 41.63 24.26 -10.93
N GLY A 16 42.30 25.32 -10.45
CA GLY A 16 42.40 26.62 -11.13
C GLY A 16 41.31 27.64 -10.74
N PHE A 17 40.35 27.25 -9.91
CA PHE A 17 39.24 28.10 -9.47
C PHE A 17 39.33 28.41 -7.97
N ASP A 18 38.76 29.55 -7.56
CA ASP A 18 38.62 29.92 -6.16
C ASP A 18 37.29 29.40 -5.64
N GLN A 19 37.34 28.59 -4.58
CA GLN A 19 36.20 27.97 -3.93
C GLN A 19 36.04 28.55 -2.52
N VAL A 20 34.80 28.79 -2.10
CA VAL A 20 34.52 29.34 -0.76
C VAL A 20 34.91 28.33 0.32
N ARG A 21 35.46 28.82 1.44
CA ARG A 21 35.74 28.02 2.64
C ARG A 21 34.58 28.16 3.62
N ILE A 22 34.05 27.01 4.02
CA ILE A 22 33.09 26.89 5.13
C ILE A 22 33.81 26.07 6.20
N ASP A 23 34.44 26.74 7.17
CA ASP A 23 35.20 26.05 8.22
C ASP A 23 35.02 26.62 9.62
N ARG A 24 34.07 27.55 9.80
CA ARG A 24 33.70 28.16 11.08
C ARG A 24 32.20 28.43 11.14
N GLY A 25 31.68 28.55 12.35
CA GLY A 25 30.29 28.85 12.66
C GLY A 25 29.83 30.18 12.05
N GLU A 26 30.70 31.19 11.98
CA GLU A 26 30.35 32.46 11.30
C GLU A 26 30.08 32.24 9.79
N ASP A 27 30.78 31.31 9.14
CA ASP A 27 30.50 30.97 7.74
C ASP A 27 29.09 30.35 7.58
N LEU A 28 28.58 29.64 8.61
CA LEU A 28 27.21 29.12 8.63
C LEU A 28 26.19 30.22 8.85
N ARG A 29 26.44 31.15 9.78
CA ARG A 29 25.54 32.29 10.08
C ARG A 29 25.29 33.16 8.85
N GLN A 30 26.29 33.27 7.98
CA GLN A 30 26.28 34.15 6.82
C GLN A 30 25.99 33.40 5.51
N LEU A 31 25.75 32.08 5.55
CA LEU A 31 25.60 31.24 4.35
C LEU A 31 24.48 31.70 3.42
N SER A 32 23.41 32.29 3.96
CA SER A 32 22.30 32.86 3.19
C SER A 32 22.70 34.09 2.36
N GLU A 33 23.77 34.78 2.74
CA GLU A 33 24.32 35.94 2.03
C GLU A 33 25.39 35.55 0.97
N LEU A 34 25.75 34.27 0.89
CA LEU A 34 26.74 33.80 -0.08
C LEU A 34 26.20 33.98 -1.51
N ASP A 35 26.97 34.68 -2.37
CA ASP A 35 26.61 34.88 -3.78
C ASP A 35 26.33 33.51 -4.44
N PRO A 36 25.15 33.29 -5.05
CA PRO A 36 24.79 32.05 -5.74
C PRO A 36 25.84 31.55 -6.73
N LYS A 37 26.66 32.43 -7.33
CA LYS A 37 27.73 32.06 -8.26
C LYS A 37 28.89 31.29 -7.62
N LEU A 38 29.00 31.36 -6.30
CA LEU A 38 30.03 30.68 -5.51
C LEU A 38 29.61 29.27 -5.07
N TRP A 39 28.37 28.85 -5.39
CA TRP A 39 27.88 27.50 -5.13
C TRP A 39 28.31 26.57 -6.26
N ALA A 40 29.09 25.55 -5.91
CA ALA A 40 29.54 24.53 -6.86
C ALA A 40 28.40 23.62 -7.35
N THR A 41 27.41 23.36 -6.48
CA THR A 41 26.22 22.55 -6.78
C THR A 41 24.96 23.33 -6.43
N LEU A 42 23.96 23.30 -7.31
CA LEU A 42 22.66 23.94 -7.08
C LEU A 42 21.56 22.96 -6.67
N SER A 43 21.74 21.67 -6.99
CA SER A 43 20.84 20.58 -6.60
C SER A 43 21.54 19.23 -6.62
N CYS A 44 21.18 18.32 -5.72
CA CYS A 44 21.57 16.91 -5.74
C CYS A 44 20.40 15.98 -5.39
N PRO A 45 20.40 14.70 -5.81
CA PRO A 45 19.39 13.73 -5.39
C PRO A 45 19.62 13.27 -3.94
N THR A 46 18.58 12.76 -3.28
CA THR A 46 18.70 12.11 -1.96
C THR A 46 19.13 10.64 -2.02
N ARG A 47 19.26 10.08 -3.23
CA ARG A 47 19.62 8.68 -3.48
C ARG A 47 20.84 8.59 -4.40
N GLY A 48 21.54 7.46 -4.35
CA GLY A 48 22.76 7.23 -5.15
C GLY A 48 23.99 8.02 -4.66
N LEU A 49 23.92 8.56 -3.45
CA LEU A 49 25.02 9.23 -2.76
C LEU A 49 25.59 8.29 -1.68
N CYS A 50 26.91 8.25 -1.56
CA CYS A 50 27.64 7.60 -0.48
C CYS A 50 27.65 8.50 0.77
N PHE A 51 26.46 8.71 1.33
CA PHE A 51 26.21 9.58 2.47
C PHE A 51 25.14 9.01 3.39
N ASP A 52 25.02 9.57 4.59
CA ASP A 52 24.00 9.16 5.56
C ASP A 52 22.59 9.49 5.03
N ALA A 53 21.78 8.44 4.81
CA ALA A 53 20.47 8.56 4.16
C ALA A 53 19.48 9.37 4.99
N THR A 54 19.51 9.25 6.32
CA THR A 54 18.64 10.00 7.23
C THR A 54 18.94 11.50 7.18
N THR A 55 20.23 11.88 7.12
CA THR A 55 20.63 13.29 6.95
C THR A 55 20.14 13.85 5.62
N LEU A 56 20.22 13.05 4.54
CA LEU A 56 19.68 13.47 3.23
C LEU A 56 18.16 13.67 3.30
N ALA A 57 17.43 12.79 4.00
CA ALA A 57 15.99 12.94 4.22
C ALA A 57 15.65 14.19 5.04
N TYR A 58 16.46 14.54 6.05
CA TYR A 58 16.26 15.78 6.81
C TYR A 58 16.54 17.06 6.01
N LEU A 59 17.44 16.97 5.02
CA LEU A 59 17.74 18.07 4.10
C LEU A 59 16.66 18.24 3.02
N ASP A 60 16.01 17.15 2.59
CA ASP A 60 14.92 17.14 1.59
C ASP A 60 13.58 17.51 2.22
N SER A 61 13.44 18.80 2.53
CA SER A 61 12.36 19.33 3.36
C SER A 61 10.98 19.28 2.69
N ASP A 62 10.93 19.25 1.36
CA ASP A 62 9.69 19.11 0.58
C ASP A 62 9.42 17.68 0.11
N LEU A 63 10.30 16.73 0.47
CA LEU A 63 10.20 15.30 0.17
C LEU A 63 10.12 14.98 -1.33
N ASP A 64 10.67 15.85 -2.19
CA ASP A 64 10.67 15.65 -3.64
C ASP A 64 11.86 14.81 -4.15
N GLY A 65 12.70 14.34 -3.22
CA GLY A 65 13.86 13.49 -3.51
C GLY A 65 15.08 14.28 -3.97
N ARG A 66 15.08 15.61 -3.85
CA ARG A 66 16.18 16.47 -4.28
C ARG A 66 16.45 17.59 -3.28
N ILE A 67 17.72 17.73 -2.94
CA ILE A 67 18.20 18.81 -2.08
C ILE A 67 18.64 19.98 -2.95
N ARG A 68 18.19 21.19 -2.62
CA ARG A 68 18.51 22.46 -3.32
C ARG A 68 19.08 23.49 -2.35
N VAL A 69 19.68 24.54 -2.92
CA VAL A 69 20.29 25.65 -2.16
C VAL A 69 19.43 26.18 -1.01
N PRO A 70 18.12 26.46 -1.17
CA PRO A 70 17.29 26.96 -0.06
C PRO A 70 17.21 26.01 1.13
N GLU A 71 17.22 24.70 0.88
CA GLU A 71 17.12 23.68 1.92
C GLU A 71 18.44 23.54 2.70
N VAL A 72 19.56 23.67 1.98
CA VAL A 72 20.89 23.75 2.61
C VAL A 72 21.01 24.99 3.49
N MET A 73 20.51 26.13 3.02
CA MET A 73 20.44 27.37 3.83
C MET A 73 19.54 27.20 5.05
N SER A 74 18.38 26.56 4.89
CA SER A 74 17.45 26.25 5.99
C SER A 74 18.10 25.36 7.05
N ALA A 75 18.84 24.32 6.64
CA ALA A 75 19.59 23.46 7.57
C ALA A 75 20.69 24.22 8.34
N ALA A 76 21.45 25.09 7.67
CA ALA A 76 22.44 25.94 8.34
C ALA A 76 21.80 26.90 9.34
N ASN A 77 20.69 27.55 8.95
CA ASN A 77 19.95 28.46 9.84
C ASN A 77 19.39 27.73 11.06
N PHE A 78 18.81 26.54 10.88
CA PHE A 78 18.34 25.70 11.98
C PHE A 78 19.43 25.44 13.02
N VAL A 79 20.64 25.07 12.59
CA VAL A 79 21.78 24.86 13.49
C VAL A 79 22.20 26.15 14.19
N VAL A 80 22.25 27.25 13.45
CA VAL A 80 22.62 28.58 13.97
C VAL A 80 21.65 29.08 15.04
N GLU A 81 20.37 28.77 14.88
CA GLU A 81 19.31 29.05 15.85
C GLU A 81 19.32 28.10 17.04
N ALA A 82 19.67 26.83 16.82
CA ALA A 82 19.68 25.79 17.84
C ALA A 82 20.85 25.93 18.82
N LEU A 83 22.03 26.35 18.34
CA LEU A 83 23.28 26.36 19.11
C LEU A 83 23.70 27.77 19.54
N ARG A 84 24.30 27.89 20.73
CA ARG A 84 24.97 29.11 21.18
C ARG A 84 26.14 29.44 20.25
N ASP A 85 26.94 28.41 19.95
CA ASP A 85 28.12 28.49 19.10
C ASP A 85 28.12 27.40 18.02
N PRO A 86 27.84 27.75 16.75
CA PRO A 86 27.88 26.83 15.62
C PRO A 86 29.29 26.34 15.28
N ASP A 87 30.36 26.88 15.86
CA ASP A 87 31.71 26.29 15.73
C ASP A 87 31.76 24.84 16.24
N LEU A 88 30.80 24.44 17.09
CA LEU A 88 30.66 23.06 17.59
C LEU A 88 30.68 22.02 16.44
N LEU A 89 30.01 22.32 15.32
CA LEU A 89 29.92 21.44 14.14
C LEU A 89 31.27 21.09 13.52
N PHE A 90 32.32 21.88 13.79
CA PHE A 90 33.65 21.69 13.21
C PHE A 90 34.64 21.03 14.17
N SER A 91 34.26 20.82 15.44
CA SER A 91 35.22 20.43 16.50
C SER A 91 34.81 19.25 17.37
N ALA A 92 33.53 18.85 17.37
CA ALA A 92 33.03 17.83 18.28
C ALA A 92 32.08 16.86 17.59
N ASP A 93 32.19 15.58 17.97
CA ASP A 93 31.26 14.50 17.61
C ASP A 93 30.20 14.26 18.71
N GLN A 94 30.12 15.14 19.70
CA GLN A 94 29.12 15.11 20.77
C GLN A 94 28.39 16.46 20.91
N LEU A 95 27.11 16.40 21.28
CA LEU A 95 26.25 17.55 21.56
C LEU A 95 26.07 17.71 23.08
N PRO A 96 26.86 18.57 23.75
CA PRO A 96 26.59 18.92 25.14
C PRO A 96 25.32 19.77 25.24
N LEU A 97 24.46 19.50 26.21
CA LEU A 97 23.22 20.27 26.41
C LEU A 97 23.47 21.77 26.63
N SER A 98 24.62 22.11 27.22
CA SER A 98 25.03 23.50 27.43
C SER A 98 25.30 24.28 26.13
N ALA A 99 25.54 23.59 25.00
CA ALA A 99 25.72 24.21 23.70
C ALA A 99 24.39 24.64 23.05
N LEU A 100 23.24 24.13 23.50
CA LEU A 100 21.94 24.57 23.01
C LEU A 100 21.65 26.01 23.47
N ASN A 101 21.02 26.79 22.60
CA ASN A 101 20.73 28.21 22.84
C ASN A 101 19.34 28.41 23.48
N PRO A 102 19.23 28.60 24.80
CA PRO A 102 17.93 28.81 25.45
C PRO A 102 17.33 30.19 25.14
N ASP A 103 18.12 31.12 24.61
CA ASP A 103 17.68 32.49 24.30
C ASP A 103 16.97 32.56 22.93
N HIS A 104 17.04 31.49 22.13
CA HIS A 104 16.32 31.36 20.86
C HIS A 104 15.20 30.31 20.97
N PRO A 105 13.99 30.53 20.41
CA PRO A 105 12.89 29.56 20.50
C PRO A 105 13.26 28.14 20.04
N THR A 106 14.01 28.01 18.94
CA THR A 106 14.48 26.71 18.42
C THR A 106 15.39 26.00 19.42
N GLY A 107 16.42 26.67 19.95
CA GLY A 107 17.33 26.07 20.92
C GLY A 107 16.67 25.78 22.28
N ALA A 108 15.73 26.61 22.74
CA ALA A 108 14.98 26.36 23.96
C ALA A 108 14.12 25.08 23.87
N ARG A 109 13.40 24.88 22.76
CA ARG A 109 12.61 23.65 22.51
C ARG A 109 13.50 22.42 22.42
N LEU A 110 14.63 22.52 21.72
CA LEU A 110 15.60 21.43 21.61
C LEU A 110 16.23 21.08 22.96
N LEU A 111 16.48 22.06 23.83
CA LEU A 111 17.01 21.81 25.17
C LEU A 111 16.02 21.02 26.04
N GLU A 112 14.75 21.43 26.05
CA GLU A 112 13.70 20.69 26.77
C GLU A 112 13.57 19.26 26.24
N SER A 113 13.61 19.10 24.91
CA SER A 113 13.46 17.80 24.25
C SER A 113 14.67 16.91 24.47
N ALA A 114 15.89 17.46 24.44
CA ALA A 114 17.13 16.76 24.76
C ALA A 114 17.15 16.28 26.21
N GLN A 115 16.63 17.06 27.15
CA GLN A 115 16.48 16.66 28.55
C GLN A 115 15.49 15.48 28.70
N LYS A 116 14.34 15.54 28.03
CA LYS A 116 13.36 14.44 28.01
C LYS A 116 13.95 13.17 27.39
N LEU A 117 14.64 13.30 26.26
CA LEU A 117 15.31 12.20 25.56
C LEU A 117 16.36 11.53 26.46
N ARG A 118 17.18 12.29 27.17
CA ARG A 118 18.14 11.75 28.14
C ARG A 118 17.46 10.94 29.24
N HIS A 119 16.37 11.45 29.80
CA HIS A 119 15.63 10.75 30.83
C HIS A 119 15.06 9.42 30.31
N MET A 120 14.45 9.44 29.12
CA MET A 120 13.92 8.25 28.45
C MET A 120 15.01 7.21 28.16
N LEU A 121 16.21 7.63 27.77
CA LEU A 121 17.34 6.74 27.49
C LEU A 121 18.12 6.30 28.73
N GLY A 122 17.77 6.80 29.93
CA GLY A 122 18.47 6.50 31.18
C GLY A 122 19.83 7.21 31.33
N LEU A 123 20.09 8.26 30.55
CA LEU A 123 21.35 9.02 30.51
C LEU A 123 21.36 10.22 31.48
N VAL A 124 20.88 10.00 32.71
CA VAL A 124 20.62 11.08 33.68
C VAL A 124 21.92 11.78 34.13
N ASP A 125 23.04 11.07 34.16
CA ASP A 125 24.34 11.63 34.59
C ASP A 125 25.23 12.13 33.43
N ASP A 126 24.85 11.87 32.17
CA ASP A 126 25.64 12.29 31.00
C ASP A 126 25.03 13.51 30.32
N GLU A 127 25.71 14.66 30.42
CA GLU A 127 25.29 15.93 29.81
C GLU A 127 25.48 16.01 28.30
N ASN A 128 25.94 14.93 27.65
CA ASN A 128 26.20 14.87 26.22
C ASN A 128 25.25 13.90 25.52
N LEU A 129 24.74 14.34 24.37
CA LEU A 129 24.07 13.46 23.41
C LEU A 129 24.97 13.20 22.21
N GLN A 130 24.80 12.03 21.61
CA GLN A 130 25.52 11.59 20.42
C GLN A 130 24.51 10.94 19.48
N LEU A 131 24.84 10.88 18.19
CA LEU A 131 23.96 10.28 17.20
C LEU A 131 23.59 8.83 17.56
N GLU A 132 24.53 8.09 18.13
CA GLU A 132 24.35 6.70 18.57
C GLU A 132 23.18 6.51 19.55
N HIS A 133 22.79 7.56 20.27
CA HIS A 133 21.66 7.53 21.20
C HIS A 133 20.29 7.51 20.50
N THR A 134 20.23 7.89 19.22
CA THR A 134 18.97 8.02 18.45
C THR A 134 18.90 7.11 17.23
N LEU A 135 19.95 6.33 16.95
CA LEU A 135 19.97 5.38 15.82
C LEU A 135 18.90 4.28 15.94
N ASP A 136 18.59 3.84 17.15
CA ASP A 136 17.56 2.83 17.39
C ASP A 136 16.19 3.49 17.56
N ARG A 137 15.44 3.58 16.46
CA ARG A 137 14.09 4.16 16.44
C ARG A 137 13.13 3.43 17.36
N THR A 138 13.24 2.12 17.51
CA THR A 138 12.34 1.32 18.37
C THR A 138 12.52 1.65 19.85
N ARG A 139 13.70 2.14 20.23
CA ARG A 139 13.96 2.63 21.59
C ARG A 139 13.41 4.04 21.82
N LEU A 140 13.30 4.85 20.77
CA LEU A 140 12.69 6.19 20.83
C LEU A 140 11.17 6.15 20.77
N PHE A 141 10.66 5.25 19.93
CA PHE A 141 9.25 5.07 19.61
C PHE A 141 8.95 3.57 19.67
N PRO A 142 8.73 3.01 20.88
CA PRO A 142 8.30 1.63 21.02
C PRO A 142 6.98 1.42 20.27
N PRO A 143 6.87 0.37 19.45
CA PRO A 143 5.73 0.23 18.56
C PRO A 143 4.44 -0.21 19.27
N ASP A 144 4.54 -0.65 20.53
CA ASP A 144 3.40 -0.91 21.41
C ASP A 144 2.81 0.36 22.06
N HIS A 145 3.33 1.54 21.71
CA HIS A 145 2.90 2.83 22.27
C HIS A 145 2.61 3.85 21.18
N ALA A 146 1.74 4.81 21.51
CA ALA A 146 1.51 6.01 20.72
C ALA A 146 2.84 6.77 20.48
N ASN A 147 3.14 7.06 19.22
CA ASN A 147 4.36 7.75 18.79
C ASN A 147 4.07 9.02 17.95
N GLY A 148 2.81 9.29 17.64
CA GLY A 148 2.34 10.54 17.07
C GLY A 148 2.58 10.72 15.58
N ASP A 149 2.63 9.64 14.81
CA ASP A 149 2.69 9.67 13.34
C ASP A 149 1.33 9.44 12.65
N GLY A 150 0.28 9.16 13.42
CA GLY A 150 -1.04 8.82 12.91
C GLY A 150 -1.12 7.43 12.29
N ILE A 151 -0.26 6.51 12.70
CA ILE A 151 -0.20 5.12 12.23
C ILE A 151 -0.44 4.19 13.41
N ILE A 152 -1.32 3.21 13.22
CA ILE A 152 -1.57 2.15 14.20
C ILE A 152 -0.85 0.87 13.72
N PRO A 153 0.31 0.52 14.31
CA PRO A 153 0.88 -0.80 14.13
C PRO A 153 0.11 -1.84 14.96
N VAL A 154 0.24 -3.12 14.60
CA VAL A 154 -0.54 -4.21 15.21
C VAL A 154 -0.29 -4.33 16.72
N ASN A 155 0.95 -4.14 17.15
CA ASN A 155 1.40 -4.24 18.54
C ASN A 155 0.92 -3.09 19.46
N MET A 156 0.50 -1.95 18.90
CA MET A 156 -0.16 -0.88 19.67
C MET A 156 -1.58 -1.27 20.09
N VAL A 157 -2.17 -2.28 19.43
CA VAL A 157 -3.55 -2.70 19.68
C VAL A 157 -3.59 -3.78 20.75
N HIS A 158 -4.41 -3.59 21.78
CA HIS A 158 -4.54 -4.52 22.92
C HIS A 158 -5.91 -5.23 22.98
N ASP A 159 -6.69 -5.13 21.92
CA ASP A 159 -8.00 -5.76 21.75
C ASP A 159 -7.93 -6.75 20.58
N ASP A 160 -8.17 -8.04 20.84
CA ASP A 160 -8.01 -9.12 19.87
C ASP A 160 -8.87 -8.93 18.59
N GLU A 161 -10.05 -8.32 18.71
CA GLU A 161 -10.93 -8.02 17.56
C GLU A 161 -10.29 -6.94 16.69
N LEU A 162 -9.82 -5.84 17.31
CA LEU A 162 -9.19 -4.73 16.60
C LEU A 162 -7.84 -5.14 16.03
N GLU A 163 -7.04 -5.95 16.72
CA GLU A 163 -5.75 -6.44 16.25
C GLU A 163 -5.93 -7.23 14.94
N SER A 164 -6.87 -8.18 14.96
CA SER A 164 -7.23 -8.98 13.78
C SER A 164 -7.74 -8.12 12.63
N LEU A 165 -8.51 -7.06 12.94
CA LEU A 165 -9.03 -6.11 11.96
C LEU A 165 -7.91 -5.26 11.34
N VAL A 166 -6.94 -4.77 12.12
CA VAL A 166 -5.78 -4.03 11.60
C VAL A 166 -5.01 -4.87 10.59
N VAL A 167 -4.72 -6.13 10.92
CA VAL A 167 -4.05 -7.08 10.00
C VAL A 167 -4.85 -7.26 8.71
N LEU A 168 -6.18 -7.33 8.78
CA LEU A 168 -7.03 -7.43 7.60
C LEU A 168 -7.02 -6.15 6.77
N ILE A 169 -7.07 -4.97 7.38
CA ILE A 169 -6.97 -3.68 6.68
C ILE A 169 -5.64 -3.62 5.93
N MET A 170 -4.53 -3.99 6.59
CA MET A 170 -3.20 -4.02 5.97
C MET A 170 -3.18 -4.91 4.72
N ARG A 171 -3.84 -6.08 4.79
CA ARG A 171 -3.94 -7.01 3.66
C ARG A 171 -4.73 -6.44 2.47
N TYR A 172 -5.81 -5.70 2.72
CA TYR A 172 -6.72 -5.22 1.67
C TYR A 172 -6.41 -3.82 1.14
N GLN A 173 -5.75 -2.98 1.93
CA GLN A 173 -5.45 -1.58 1.59
C GLN A 173 -3.95 -1.28 1.48
N GLY A 174 -3.10 -2.20 1.92
CA GLY A 174 -1.68 -1.95 2.09
C GLY A 174 -1.36 -1.42 3.47
N GLN A 175 -0.09 -1.06 3.67
CA GLN A 175 0.46 -0.68 4.97
C GLN A 175 1.49 0.42 4.78
N VAL A 176 1.70 1.20 5.84
CA VAL A 176 2.72 2.23 5.92
C VAL A 176 3.61 1.98 7.15
N PRO A 177 4.93 2.21 7.05
CA PRO A 177 5.80 2.08 8.22
C PRO A 177 5.53 3.22 9.20
N ASP A 178 5.43 2.88 10.48
CA ASP A 178 5.40 3.85 11.58
C ASP A 178 6.81 4.41 11.88
N ARG A 179 6.94 5.28 12.88
CA ARG A 179 8.24 5.84 13.33
C ARG A 179 9.23 4.81 13.83
N SER A 180 8.76 3.66 14.34
CA SER A 180 9.60 2.54 14.76
C SER A 180 10.10 1.72 13.56
N GLY A 181 9.41 1.80 12.42
CA GLY A 181 9.61 1.01 11.21
C GLY A 181 8.65 -0.18 11.06
N GLU A 182 7.78 -0.40 12.04
CA GLU A 182 6.77 -1.45 12.00
C GLU A 182 5.64 -1.08 11.03
N PRO A 183 5.08 -2.03 10.27
CA PRO A 183 3.99 -1.75 9.37
C PRO A 183 2.68 -1.56 10.14
N GLY A 184 1.93 -0.53 9.75
CA GLY A 184 0.62 -0.22 10.33
C GLY A 184 -0.35 0.41 9.34
N ILE A 185 -1.46 0.91 9.88
CA ILE A 185 -2.51 1.56 9.11
C ILE A 185 -2.66 3.03 9.51
N GLN A 186 -2.84 3.90 8.51
CA GLN A 186 -3.18 5.31 8.71
C GLN A 186 -4.68 5.55 8.46
N GLY A 187 -5.16 6.74 8.83
CA GLY A 187 -6.57 7.13 8.71
C GLY A 187 -7.19 6.90 7.32
N ASP A 188 -6.46 7.20 6.24
CA ASP A 188 -6.95 7.02 4.87
C ASP A 188 -7.18 5.54 4.52
N LEU A 189 -6.30 4.64 5.00
CA LEU A 189 -6.43 3.20 4.77
C LEU A 189 -7.63 2.63 5.55
N LEU A 190 -7.80 3.09 6.79
CA LEU A 190 -8.94 2.75 7.63
C LEU A 190 -10.27 3.17 6.97
N GLN A 191 -10.36 4.43 6.55
CA GLN A 191 -11.54 4.99 5.88
C GLN A 191 -11.87 4.22 4.60
N ALA A 192 -10.88 4.00 3.74
CA ALA A 192 -11.06 3.26 2.48
C ALA A 192 -11.55 1.82 2.72
N PHE A 193 -11.11 1.16 3.80
CA PHE A 193 -11.60 -0.15 4.18
C PHE A 193 -13.05 -0.12 4.61
N PHE A 194 -13.42 0.76 5.54
CA PHE A 194 -14.80 0.82 6.02
C PHE A 194 -15.80 1.31 4.96
N ASP A 195 -15.37 2.13 4.00
CA ASP A 195 -16.19 2.45 2.83
C ASP A 195 -16.50 1.20 1.99
N ARG A 196 -15.52 0.31 1.77
CA ARG A 196 -15.75 -0.98 1.13
C ARG A 196 -16.66 -1.89 1.96
N VAL A 197 -16.48 -1.93 3.28
CA VAL A 197 -17.37 -2.69 4.20
C VAL A 197 -18.81 -2.22 4.07
N ARG A 198 -19.06 -0.91 4.08
CA ARG A 198 -20.41 -0.33 3.92
C ARG A 198 -21.02 -0.63 2.55
N VAL A 199 -20.25 -0.49 1.47
CA VAL A 199 -20.70 -0.84 0.11
C VAL A 199 -21.07 -2.31 0.02
N MET A 200 -20.25 -3.19 0.59
CA MET A 200 -20.52 -4.63 0.63
C MET A 200 -21.77 -4.95 1.45
N ASN A 201 -21.91 -4.34 2.63
CA ASN A 201 -23.09 -4.52 3.47
C ASN A 201 -24.37 -4.03 2.75
N ALA A 202 -24.32 -2.86 2.10
CA ALA A 202 -25.44 -2.36 1.33
C ALA A 202 -25.85 -3.32 0.20
N TRP A 203 -24.89 -3.97 -0.47
CA TRP A 203 -25.16 -5.01 -1.46
C TRP A 203 -25.76 -6.29 -0.82
N TRP A 204 -25.28 -6.73 0.35
CA TRP A 204 -25.89 -7.86 1.07
C TRP A 204 -27.34 -7.58 1.48
N MET A 205 -27.66 -6.35 1.85
CA MET A 205 -29.02 -5.93 2.23
C MET A 205 -30.01 -5.95 1.06
N THR A 206 -29.55 -5.96 -0.19
CA THR A 206 -30.40 -6.10 -1.38
C THR A 206 -30.54 -7.54 -1.86
N LYS A 207 -29.93 -8.52 -1.16
CA LYS A 207 -29.99 -9.93 -1.54
C LYS A 207 -31.45 -10.40 -1.58
N PRO A 208 -31.93 -10.94 -2.71
CA PRO A 208 -33.28 -11.47 -2.80
C PRO A 208 -33.44 -12.67 -1.87
N SER A 209 -34.59 -12.74 -1.21
CA SER A 209 -35.00 -13.90 -0.43
C SER A 209 -36.31 -14.44 -0.97
N TYR A 210 -36.47 -15.76 -0.89
CA TYR A 210 -37.71 -16.44 -1.24
C TYR A 210 -38.01 -17.45 -0.12
N GLU A 211 -39.25 -17.44 0.36
CA GLU A 211 -39.64 -18.24 1.53
C GLU A 211 -39.38 -19.74 1.29
N GLY A 212 -38.66 -20.38 2.21
CA GLY A 212 -38.34 -21.81 2.13
C GLY A 212 -37.27 -22.19 1.10
N VAL A 213 -36.61 -21.22 0.45
CA VAL A 213 -35.57 -21.47 -0.56
C VAL A 213 -34.23 -20.94 -0.07
N ASP A 214 -33.23 -21.81 -0.01
CA ASP A 214 -31.83 -21.39 0.05
C ASP A 214 -31.43 -20.89 -1.35
N MET A 215 -31.45 -19.58 -1.54
CA MET A 215 -31.22 -18.96 -2.86
C MET A 215 -29.81 -19.21 -3.40
N ASP A 216 -28.79 -19.35 -2.55
CA ASP A 216 -27.42 -19.60 -3.03
C ASP A 216 -27.29 -21.04 -3.55
N LEU A 217 -27.82 -22.00 -2.78
CA LEU A 217 -27.84 -23.40 -3.20
C LEU A 217 -28.73 -23.59 -4.44
N ALA A 218 -29.94 -23.00 -4.43
CA ALA A 218 -30.86 -23.06 -5.55
C ALA A 218 -30.25 -22.47 -6.83
N TRP A 219 -29.57 -21.31 -6.73
CA TRP A 219 -28.86 -20.72 -7.86
C TRP A 219 -27.75 -21.64 -8.39
N SER A 220 -26.91 -22.20 -7.52
CA SER A 220 -25.81 -23.08 -7.92
C SER A 220 -26.30 -24.32 -8.69
N VAL A 221 -27.45 -24.85 -8.31
CA VAL A 221 -28.09 -26.00 -8.97
C VAL A 221 -28.76 -25.58 -10.27
N TYR A 222 -29.50 -24.48 -10.25
CA TYR A 222 -30.16 -23.93 -11.43
C TYR A 222 -29.16 -23.58 -12.55
N ASP A 223 -28.07 -22.87 -12.20
CA ASP A 223 -27.04 -22.40 -13.14
C ASP A 223 -26.44 -23.57 -13.95
N ARG A 224 -26.24 -24.72 -13.31
CA ARG A 224 -25.71 -25.94 -13.94
C ARG A 224 -26.61 -26.54 -15.01
N VAL A 225 -27.93 -26.40 -14.88
CA VAL A 225 -28.90 -27.08 -15.77
C VAL A 225 -29.69 -26.12 -16.66
N ARG A 226 -29.63 -24.81 -16.39
CA ARG A 226 -30.49 -23.81 -17.03
C ARG A 226 -30.47 -23.89 -18.56
N ASP A 227 -29.27 -23.97 -19.15
CA ASP A 227 -29.09 -23.93 -20.61
C ASP A 227 -29.66 -25.20 -21.25
N LYS A 228 -29.54 -26.34 -20.57
CA LYS A 228 -30.03 -27.63 -21.06
C LYS A 228 -31.55 -27.74 -20.98
N VAL A 229 -32.15 -27.22 -19.91
CA VAL A 229 -33.61 -27.17 -19.76
C VAL A 229 -34.21 -26.13 -20.72
N ASP A 230 -33.55 -24.98 -20.92
CA ASP A 230 -33.92 -23.98 -21.93
C ASP A 230 -33.89 -24.58 -23.36
N ASP A 231 -32.83 -25.31 -23.73
CA ASP A 231 -32.74 -26.04 -25.00
C ASP A 231 -33.89 -27.05 -25.17
N TYR A 232 -34.19 -27.85 -24.15
CA TYR A 232 -35.29 -28.81 -24.19
C TYR A 232 -36.64 -28.15 -24.49
N PHE A 233 -36.98 -27.08 -23.77
CA PHE A 233 -38.25 -26.39 -24.00
C PHE A 233 -38.28 -25.64 -25.34
N ALA A 234 -37.14 -25.09 -25.80
CA ALA A 234 -37.03 -24.50 -27.14
C ALA A 234 -37.32 -25.54 -28.24
N ARG A 235 -36.72 -26.73 -28.13
CA ARG A 235 -36.98 -27.85 -29.06
C ARG A 235 -38.43 -28.32 -29.01
N CYS A 236 -39.02 -28.45 -27.82
CA CYS A 236 -40.42 -28.85 -27.68
C CYS A 236 -41.38 -27.85 -28.33
N ARG A 237 -41.10 -26.55 -28.23
CA ARG A 237 -41.88 -25.50 -28.91
C ARG A 237 -41.75 -25.55 -30.43
N LEU A 238 -40.55 -25.83 -30.95
CA LEU A 238 -40.35 -26.06 -32.39
C LEU A 238 -41.09 -27.31 -32.88
N ALA A 239 -41.09 -28.40 -32.10
CA ALA A 239 -41.85 -29.60 -32.38
C ALA A 239 -43.38 -29.39 -32.36
N ALA A 240 -43.86 -28.45 -31.53
CA ALA A 240 -45.27 -28.04 -31.53
C ALA A 240 -45.63 -27.16 -32.74
N PHE A 241 -44.67 -26.40 -33.27
CA PHE A 241 -44.85 -25.54 -34.44
C PHE A 241 -44.87 -26.33 -35.76
N ASP A 242 -43.94 -27.28 -35.94
CA ASP A 242 -43.88 -28.16 -37.12
C ASP A 242 -43.56 -29.60 -36.68
N THR A 243 -44.45 -30.53 -37.02
CA THR A 243 -44.31 -31.95 -36.63
C THR A 243 -43.07 -32.60 -37.23
N ARG A 244 -42.55 -32.10 -38.37
CA ARG A 244 -41.29 -32.57 -38.97
C ARG A 244 -40.08 -32.21 -38.11
N ALA A 245 -40.15 -31.11 -37.37
CA ALA A 245 -39.07 -30.70 -36.48
C ALA A 245 -38.89 -31.68 -35.31
N ALA A 246 -39.97 -32.28 -34.81
CA ALA A 246 -39.90 -33.26 -33.71
C ALA A 246 -38.98 -34.45 -34.05
N ALA A 247 -39.04 -34.95 -35.28
CA ALA A 247 -38.19 -36.06 -35.72
C ALA A 247 -36.71 -35.66 -35.83
N LEU A 248 -36.43 -34.42 -36.25
CA LEU A 248 -35.06 -33.91 -36.45
C LEU A 248 -34.39 -33.43 -35.15
N LEU A 249 -35.19 -32.98 -34.17
CA LEU A 249 -34.71 -32.41 -32.91
C LEU A 249 -34.44 -33.46 -31.82
N ASN A 250 -34.93 -34.69 -32.03
CA ASN A 250 -34.53 -35.85 -31.25
C ASN A 250 -33.25 -36.47 -31.83
N SER A 251 -32.52 -37.22 -30.99
CA SER A 251 -31.28 -37.89 -31.38
C SER A 251 -31.49 -38.80 -32.58
N GLN A 252 -30.62 -38.64 -33.58
CA GLN A 252 -30.63 -39.49 -34.77
C GLN A 252 -29.85 -40.79 -34.50
N GLU A 253 -30.08 -41.81 -35.34
CA GLU A 253 -29.45 -43.13 -35.25
C GLU A 253 -27.92 -43.05 -35.22
N GLU A 254 -27.33 -42.09 -35.95
CA GLU A 254 -25.89 -41.83 -35.98
C GLU A 254 -25.33 -41.42 -34.60
N SER A 255 -26.06 -40.63 -33.83
CA SER A 255 -25.65 -40.21 -32.47
C SER A 255 -25.57 -41.41 -31.51
N PHE A 256 -26.52 -42.35 -31.63
CA PHE A 256 -26.50 -43.57 -30.83
C PHE A 256 -25.44 -44.56 -31.30
N THR A 257 -25.18 -44.62 -32.61
CA THR A 257 -24.11 -45.45 -33.18
C THR A 257 -22.75 -44.99 -32.65
N HIS A 258 -22.52 -43.67 -32.60
CA HIS A 258 -21.29 -43.10 -32.03
C HIS A 258 -21.13 -43.44 -30.54
N LEU A 259 -22.20 -43.35 -29.75
CA LEU A 259 -22.19 -43.74 -28.34
C LEU A 259 -21.96 -45.24 -28.13
N ALA A 260 -22.54 -46.09 -29.00
CA ALA A 260 -22.38 -47.54 -28.94
C ALA A 260 -20.96 -48.01 -29.30
N THR A 261 -20.22 -47.22 -30.08
CA THR A 261 -18.82 -47.51 -30.41
C THR A 261 -17.82 -47.08 -29.33
N GLY A 262 -18.24 -46.24 -28.38
CA GLY A 262 -17.45 -45.83 -27.22
C GLY A 262 -17.64 -46.74 -26.01
N ASN A 263 -16.73 -46.65 -25.03
CA ASN A 263 -16.94 -47.27 -23.72
C ASN A 263 -17.88 -46.38 -22.90
N LEU A 264 -19.10 -46.86 -22.63
CA LEU A 264 -20.05 -46.15 -21.78
C LEU A 264 -19.69 -46.36 -20.30
N SER A 265 -19.56 -45.26 -19.57
CA SER A 265 -19.42 -45.27 -18.11
C SER A 265 -20.77 -45.41 -17.42
N VAL A 266 -20.78 -45.68 -16.11
CA VAL A 266 -22.01 -45.74 -15.30
C VAL A 266 -22.74 -44.38 -15.30
N ASP A 267 -22.00 -43.28 -15.41
CA ASP A 267 -22.54 -41.92 -15.40
C ASP A 267 -22.91 -41.40 -16.80
N VAL A 268 -22.59 -42.17 -17.85
CA VAL A 268 -22.95 -41.93 -19.27
C VAL A 268 -22.69 -40.47 -19.70
N THR A 269 -21.60 -39.86 -19.26
CA THR A 269 -21.27 -38.45 -19.53
C THR A 269 -21.22 -38.11 -21.02
N GLU A 270 -20.91 -39.11 -21.85
CA GLU A 270 -20.86 -39.02 -23.31
C GLU A 270 -22.23 -38.68 -23.91
N ALA A 271 -23.32 -38.97 -23.20
CA ALA A 271 -24.68 -38.65 -23.63
C ALA A 271 -25.09 -37.19 -23.32
N ALA A 272 -24.24 -36.37 -22.69
CA ALA A 272 -24.61 -35.01 -22.26
C ALA A 272 -25.12 -34.11 -23.40
N ASP A 273 -24.65 -34.33 -24.64
CA ASP A 273 -25.06 -33.58 -25.83
C ASP A 273 -26.45 -33.98 -26.34
N LEU A 274 -26.94 -35.19 -26.04
CA LEU A 274 -28.28 -35.63 -26.41
C LEU A 274 -29.36 -34.77 -25.72
N PRO A 275 -30.58 -34.65 -26.28
CA PRO A 275 -31.67 -33.92 -25.64
C PRO A 275 -31.90 -34.36 -24.18
N LEU A 276 -32.35 -33.42 -23.34
CA LEU A 276 -32.57 -33.67 -21.91
C LEU A 276 -33.59 -34.80 -21.65
N ALA A 277 -34.62 -34.84 -22.49
CA ALA A 277 -35.64 -35.89 -22.56
C ALA A 277 -36.17 -35.93 -24.00
N HIS A 278 -37.03 -36.90 -24.31
CA HIS A 278 -37.64 -37.00 -25.63
C HIS A 278 -38.46 -35.74 -25.98
N VAL A 279 -38.09 -35.07 -27.07
CA VAL A 279 -38.74 -33.82 -27.52
C VAL A 279 -40.11 -34.10 -28.10
N HIS A 280 -41.16 -33.43 -27.60
CA HIS A 280 -42.52 -33.56 -28.10
C HIS A 280 -43.36 -32.27 -27.96
N ALA A 281 -44.41 -32.15 -28.77
CA ALA A 281 -45.24 -30.94 -28.88
C ALA A 281 -45.94 -30.50 -27.58
N LYS A 282 -46.21 -31.41 -26.64
CA LYS A 282 -46.82 -31.04 -25.34
C LYS A 282 -45.91 -30.22 -24.41
N ALA A 283 -44.60 -30.24 -24.64
CA ALA A 283 -43.61 -29.53 -23.82
C ALA A 283 -43.79 -29.79 -22.31
N GLU A 284 -43.83 -31.05 -21.92
CA GLU A 284 -43.88 -31.51 -20.52
C GLU A 284 -42.59 -32.28 -20.24
N LEU A 285 -41.83 -31.90 -19.20
CA LEU A 285 -40.65 -32.61 -18.75
C LEU A 285 -41.01 -33.47 -17.54
N SER A 286 -41.02 -34.80 -17.69
CA SER A 286 -41.09 -35.73 -16.56
C SER A 286 -39.81 -35.63 -15.73
N LEU A 287 -39.94 -35.66 -14.41
CA LEU A 287 -38.81 -35.58 -13.48
C LEU A 287 -38.26 -36.97 -13.07
N ASP A 288 -38.99 -38.04 -13.41
CA ASP A 288 -38.68 -39.41 -13.00
C ASP A 288 -38.43 -40.38 -14.16
N GLN A 289 -38.86 -40.05 -15.38
CA GLN A 289 -38.86 -40.97 -16.52
C GLN A 289 -38.30 -40.35 -17.80
N GLY A 290 -37.63 -41.16 -18.61
CA GLY A 290 -37.19 -40.78 -19.95
C GLY A 290 -36.14 -39.67 -19.98
N LEU A 291 -35.43 -39.47 -18.86
CA LEU A 291 -34.37 -38.48 -18.73
C LEU A 291 -33.07 -38.99 -19.36
N ASN A 292 -32.30 -38.05 -19.91
CA ASN A 292 -30.93 -38.28 -20.29
C ASN A 292 -30.10 -38.68 -19.06
N PRO A 293 -29.47 -39.86 -19.03
CA PRO A 293 -28.73 -40.35 -17.86
C PRO A 293 -27.63 -39.38 -17.39
N ALA A 294 -26.97 -38.68 -18.32
CA ALA A 294 -25.91 -37.71 -18.02
C ALA A 294 -26.41 -36.52 -17.17
N TRP A 295 -27.71 -36.24 -17.20
CA TRP A 295 -28.33 -35.10 -16.52
C TRP A 295 -29.24 -35.52 -15.36
N GLN A 296 -29.43 -36.83 -15.14
CA GLN A 296 -30.42 -37.33 -14.19
C GLN A 296 -30.14 -36.86 -12.75
N GLN A 297 -28.88 -36.94 -12.30
CA GLN A 297 -28.51 -36.46 -10.96
C GLN A 297 -28.69 -34.95 -10.82
N ALA A 298 -28.31 -34.17 -11.84
CA ALA A 298 -28.48 -32.71 -11.82
C ALA A 298 -29.96 -32.29 -11.81
N LEU A 299 -30.83 -33.04 -12.49
CA LEU A 299 -32.28 -32.83 -12.44
C LEU A 299 -32.90 -33.25 -11.10
N LEU A 300 -32.39 -34.30 -10.45
CA LEU A 300 -32.79 -34.66 -9.09
C LEU A 300 -32.40 -33.57 -8.08
N ASP A 301 -31.22 -32.97 -8.25
CA ASP A 301 -30.79 -31.83 -7.43
C ASP A 301 -31.67 -30.61 -7.71
N LEU A 302 -31.98 -30.32 -8.99
CA LEU A 302 -32.91 -29.24 -9.38
C LEU A 302 -34.30 -29.47 -8.78
N GLU A 303 -34.81 -30.70 -8.83
CA GLU A 303 -36.11 -31.05 -8.24
C GLU A 303 -36.12 -30.75 -6.74
N LYS A 304 -35.11 -31.22 -6.00
CA LYS A 304 -35.04 -31.07 -4.54
C LYS A 304 -34.81 -29.64 -4.08
N GLN A 305 -33.88 -28.94 -4.73
CA GLN A 305 -33.39 -27.64 -4.24
C GLN A 305 -34.13 -26.45 -4.87
N VAL A 306 -34.80 -26.64 -6.01
CA VAL A 306 -35.42 -25.54 -6.77
C VAL A 306 -36.91 -25.80 -7.01
N LEU A 307 -37.26 -26.92 -7.66
CA LEU A 307 -38.65 -27.14 -8.10
C LEU A 307 -39.59 -27.42 -6.92
N LEU A 308 -39.19 -28.28 -5.98
CA LEU A 308 -40.02 -28.63 -4.83
C LEU A 308 -40.30 -27.41 -3.93
N PRO A 309 -39.31 -26.57 -3.57
CA PRO A 309 -39.56 -25.34 -2.83
C PRO A 309 -40.41 -24.29 -3.58
N LEU A 310 -40.22 -24.12 -4.90
CA LEU A 310 -40.90 -23.07 -5.66
C LEU A 310 -42.28 -23.46 -6.18
N LEU A 311 -42.44 -24.71 -6.63
CA LEU A 311 -43.60 -25.19 -7.37
C LEU A 311 -44.39 -26.28 -6.64
N GLY A 312 -43.89 -26.76 -5.49
CA GLY A 312 -44.42 -27.89 -4.77
C GLY A 312 -44.07 -29.24 -5.41
N ASN A 313 -44.62 -30.32 -4.85
CA ASN A 313 -44.39 -31.67 -5.36
C ASN A 313 -45.08 -31.85 -6.72
N ARG A 314 -44.27 -32.00 -7.78
CA ARG A 314 -44.74 -32.24 -9.15
C ARG A 314 -43.97 -33.42 -9.75
N ARG A 315 -44.64 -34.21 -10.57
CA ARG A 315 -43.99 -35.28 -11.36
C ARG A 315 -43.49 -34.79 -12.72
N GLN A 316 -43.98 -33.64 -13.16
CA GLN A 316 -43.63 -33.03 -14.43
C GLN A 316 -43.72 -31.51 -14.34
N ILE A 317 -42.90 -30.81 -15.12
CA ILE A 317 -42.96 -29.36 -15.29
C ILE A 317 -43.22 -28.99 -16.75
N ASN A 318 -43.94 -27.90 -16.98
CA ASN A 318 -44.16 -27.35 -18.32
C ASN A 318 -43.36 -26.06 -18.54
N PHE A 319 -43.48 -25.49 -19.73
CA PHE A 319 -42.76 -24.26 -20.08
C PHE A 319 -43.11 -23.07 -19.17
N SER A 320 -44.37 -22.95 -18.73
CA SER A 320 -44.79 -21.88 -17.81
C SER A 320 -44.15 -22.04 -16.43
N ASP A 321 -44.08 -23.27 -15.93
CA ASP A 321 -43.41 -23.58 -14.67
C ASP A 321 -41.92 -23.21 -14.75
N TRP A 322 -41.27 -23.59 -15.84
CA TRP A 322 -39.86 -23.28 -16.08
C TRP A 322 -39.59 -21.78 -16.20
N MET A 323 -40.45 -21.05 -16.91
CA MET A 323 -40.37 -19.59 -16.99
C MET A 323 -40.56 -18.91 -15.62
N HIS A 324 -41.40 -19.47 -14.75
CA HIS A 324 -41.53 -18.99 -13.37
C HIS A 324 -40.23 -19.20 -12.58
N VAL A 325 -39.66 -20.41 -12.61
CA VAL A 325 -38.36 -20.71 -11.97
C VAL A 325 -37.28 -19.74 -12.48
N ARG A 326 -37.19 -19.55 -13.79
CA ARG A 326 -36.25 -18.61 -14.41
C ARG A 326 -36.46 -17.18 -13.91
N SER A 327 -37.69 -16.71 -13.76
CA SER A 327 -37.96 -15.37 -13.25
C SER A 327 -37.50 -15.17 -11.80
N VAL A 328 -37.64 -16.19 -10.93
CA VAL A 328 -37.16 -16.14 -9.54
C VAL A 328 -35.63 -16.16 -9.50
N MET A 329 -35.00 -17.03 -10.30
CA MET A 329 -33.54 -17.15 -10.37
C MET A 329 -32.88 -15.90 -10.97
N GLN A 330 -33.56 -15.22 -11.91
CA GLN A 330 -33.06 -13.98 -12.49
C GLN A 330 -32.86 -12.88 -11.43
N LEU A 331 -33.70 -12.80 -10.40
CA LEU A 331 -33.52 -11.84 -9.31
C LEU A 331 -32.17 -12.05 -8.60
N HIS A 332 -31.78 -13.31 -8.38
CA HIS A 332 -30.52 -13.66 -7.77
C HIS A 332 -29.34 -13.43 -8.73
N ALA A 333 -29.51 -13.77 -10.01
CA ALA A 333 -28.53 -13.48 -11.05
C ALA A 333 -28.21 -11.99 -11.16
N ASP A 334 -29.25 -11.16 -11.17
CA ASP A 334 -29.13 -9.70 -11.24
C ASP A 334 -28.43 -9.17 -10.00
N TRP A 335 -28.79 -9.65 -8.80
CA TRP A 335 -28.09 -9.29 -7.57
C TRP A 335 -26.61 -9.66 -7.60
N LEU A 336 -26.26 -10.87 -8.05
CA LEU A 336 -24.86 -11.31 -8.23
C LEU A 336 -24.10 -10.44 -9.24
N ALA A 337 -24.74 -10.04 -10.33
CA ALA A 337 -24.15 -9.18 -11.35
C ALA A 337 -23.84 -7.76 -10.83
N HIS A 338 -24.52 -7.31 -9.76
CA HIS A 338 -24.24 -6.04 -9.08
C HIS A 338 -23.26 -6.17 -7.90
N LYS A 339 -22.58 -7.31 -7.76
CA LYS A 339 -21.54 -7.48 -6.72
C LYS A 339 -20.43 -6.42 -6.93
N PRO A 340 -20.02 -5.68 -5.87
CA PRO A 340 -19.00 -4.64 -6.00
C PRO A 340 -17.67 -5.19 -6.58
N GLU A 341 -17.02 -4.46 -7.50
CA GLU A 341 -15.76 -4.89 -8.13
C GLU A 341 -14.62 -5.05 -7.11
N GLN A 342 -14.55 -4.17 -6.10
CA GLN A 342 -13.57 -4.22 -5.02
C GLN A 342 -14.13 -4.98 -3.81
N ALA A 343 -14.72 -6.14 -4.07
CA ALA A 343 -15.33 -6.95 -3.02
C ALA A 343 -14.30 -7.45 -2.00
N LEU A 344 -14.64 -7.31 -0.72
CA LEU A 344 -13.94 -8.02 0.35
C LEU A 344 -14.36 -9.49 0.33
N ASP A 345 -13.40 -10.40 0.31
CA ASP A 345 -13.62 -11.83 0.42
C ASP A 345 -13.73 -12.22 1.90
N LEU A 346 -14.83 -11.79 2.52
CA LEU A 346 -15.12 -11.97 3.95
C LEU A 346 -16.59 -12.35 4.16
N PRO A 347 -16.90 -13.19 5.17
CA PRO A 347 -18.28 -13.53 5.52
C PRO A 347 -19.09 -12.30 5.91
N ARG A 348 -20.39 -12.31 5.57
CA ARG A 348 -21.31 -11.22 5.90
C ARG A 348 -21.35 -10.94 7.39
N GLU A 349 -21.39 -11.98 8.21
CA GLU A 349 -21.51 -11.90 9.67
C GLU A 349 -20.34 -11.11 10.27
N GLN A 350 -19.15 -11.23 9.68
CA GLN A 350 -17.97 -10.50 10.13
C GLN A 350 -18.07 -9.01 9.79
N LEU A 351 -18.50 -8.67 8.57
CA LEU A 351 -18.71 -7.28 8.14
C LEU A 351 -19.78 -6.59 8.99
N ASP A 352 -20.91 -7.27 9.21
CA ASP A 352 -22.00 -6.80 10.06
C ASP A 352 -21.54 -6.63 11.51
N GLY A 353 -20.72 -7.56 12.02
CA GLY A 353 -20.12 -7.51 13.34
C GLY A 353 -19.33 -6.23 13.59
N TRP A 354 -18.44 -5.85 12.67
CA TRP A 354 -17.63 -4.62 12.82
C TRP A 354 -18.46 -3.33 12.77
N LEU A 355 -19.48 -3.29 11.92
CA LEU A 355 -20.39 -2.14 11.83
C LEU A 355 -21.22 -1.98 13.12
N GLN A 356 -21.58 -3.08 13.78
CA GLN A 356 -22.36 -3.07 15.02
C GLN A 356 -21.51 -2.85 16.27
N SER A 357 -20.29 -3.38 16.31
CA SER A 357 -19.37 -3.25 17.45
C SER A 357 -18.73 -1.85 17.55
N GLY A 358 -18.91 -1.01 16.53
CA GLY A 358 -18.27 0.31 16.46
C GLY A 358 -16.74 0.20 16.32
N ALA A 359 -16.24 -0.89 15.72
CA ALA A 359 -14.80 -1.13 15.53
C ALA A 359 -14.10 0.05 14.83
N GLU A 360 -14.74 0.63 13.82
CA GLU A 360 -14.24 1.82 13.11
C GLU A 360 -14.00 3.01 14.03
N ALA A 361 -14.99 3.33 14.87
CA ALA A 361 -14.88 4.44 15.81
C ALA A 361 -13.79 4.20 16.86
N ARG A 362 -13.62 2.94 17.31
CA ARG A 362 -12.54 2.56 18.23
C ARG A 362 -11.15 2.70 17.58
N LEU A 363 -10.98 2.30 16.32
CA LEU A 363 -9.72 2.51 15.59
C LEU A 363 -9.45 4.00 15.34
N HIS A 364 -10.47 4.80 15.04
CA HIS A 364 -10.30 6.26 14.97
C HIS A 364 -9.93 6.88 16.32
N ALA A 365 -10.41 6.33 17.44
CA ALA A 365 -9.99 6.77 18.76
C ALA A 365 -8.50 6.48 19.00
N LEU A 366 -8.00 5.29 18.60
CA LEU A 366 -6.57 4.98 18.66
C LEU A 366 -5.73 5.92 17.79
N LEU A 367 -6.19 6.27 16.58
CA LEU A 367 -5.50 7.27 15.73
C LEU A 367 -5.45 8.64 16.42
N ALA A 368 -6.53 9.04 17.10
CA ALA A 368 -6.58 10.31 17.82
C ALA A 368 -5.69 10.30 19.07
N GLU A 369 -5.62 9.18 19.79
CA GLU A 369 -4.72 8.96 20.92
C GLU A 369 -3.26 9.02 20.48
N ASP A 370 -2.93 8.42 19.33
CA ASP A 370 -1.60 8.53 18.74
C ASP A 370 -1.25 9.97 18.40
N LEU A 371 -2.08 10.66 17.61
CA LEU A 371 -1.84 12.04 17.19
C LEU A 371 -1.77 13.02 18.38
N ALA A 372 -2.36 12.70 19.53
CA ALA A 372 -2.28 13.54 20.72
C ALA A 372 -0.84 13.72 21.24
N VAL A 373 0.08 12.79 20.96
CA VAL A 373 1.49 12.88 21.36
C VAL A 373 2.42 13.38 20.26
N GLN A 374 1.89 13.72 19.08
CA GLN A 374 2.66 14.17 17.91
C GLN A 374 3.68 15.26 18.24
N ALA A 375 3.26 16.33 18.92
CA ALA A 375 4.14 17.46 19.24
C ALA A 375 5.35 17.06 20.11
N ALA A 376 5.17 16.13 21.04
CA ALA A 376 6.26 15.66 21.90
C ALA A 376 7.24 14.77 21.11
N ALA A 377 6.71 13.91 20.26
CA ALA A 377 7.50 13.00 19.46
C ALA A 377 8.24 13.71 18.30
N ASP A 378 7.63 14.72 17.67
CA ASP A 378 8.27 15.61 16.69
C ASP A 378 9.48 16.33 17.33
N ALA A 379 9.34 16.76 18.58
CA ALA A 379 10.41 17.45 19.28
C ALA A 379 11.62 16.52 19.57
N ILE A 380 11.39 15.21 19.79
CA ILE A 380 12.47 14.21 19.86
C ILE A 380 13.15 14.05 18.49
N MET A 381 12.38 14.02 17.41
CA MET A 381 12.91 13.95 16.04
C MET A 381 13.74 15.19 15.67
N GLU A 382 13.39 16.39 16.16
CA GLU A 382 14.22 17.58 15.96
C GLU A 382 15.59 17.46 16.65
N VAL A 383 15.68 16.78 17.80
CA VAL A 383 16.97 16.51 18.47
C VAL A 383 17.80 15.52 17.65
N ASP A 384 17.18 14.45 17.15
CA ASP A 384 17.85 13.51 16.24
C ASP A 384 18.36 14.20 14.97
N LYS A 385 17.54 15.08 14.37
CA LYS A 385 17.94 15.94 13.25
C LYS A 385 19.17 16.78 13.57
N LEU A 386 19.22 17.41 14.75
CA LEU A 386 20.39 18.19 15.17
C LEU A 386 21.64 17.31 15.35
N LEU A 387 21.51 16.09 15.90
CA LEU A 387 22.63 15.14 16.05
C LEU A 387 23.16 14.70 14.67
N HIS A 388 22.27 14.43 13.72
CA HIS A 388 22.64 14.15 12.33
C HIS A 388 23.37 15.34 11.70
N TYR A 389 22.86 16.56 11.85
CA TYR A 389 23.51 17.75 11.32
C TYR A 389 24.86 18.03 11.96
N GLN A 390 24.97 17.81 13.27
CA GLN A 390 26.22 17.96 13.99
C GLN A 390 27.31 17.02 13.46
N ARG A 391 26.95 15.78 13.10
CA ARG A 391 27.90 14.80 12.52
C ARG A 391 28.18 15.00 11.03
N TYR A 392 27.15 15.34 10.24
CA TYR A 392 27.20 15.19 8.79
C TYR A 392 27.08 16.50 8.00
N LEU A 393 26.48 17.56 8.55
CA LEU A 393 26.18 18.77 7.77
C LEU A 393 27.44 19.43 7.20
N VAL A 394 28.53 19.53 7.97
CA VAL A 394 29.79 20.13 7.49
C VAL A 394 30.36 19.34 6.30
N ARG A 395 30.37 18.01 6.39
CA ARG A 395 30.79 17.15 5.28
C ARG A 395 29.89 17.35 4.07
N PHE A 396 28.57 17.47 4.27
CA PHE A 396 27.64 17.79 3.18
C PHE A 396 27.99 19.13 2.52
N LEU A 397 28.20 20.20 3.30
CA LEU A 397 28.55 21.53 2.81
C LEU A 397 29.88 21.54 2.04
N HIS A 398 30.87 20.76 2.50
CA HIS A 398 32.15 20.58 1.79
C HIS A 398 31.99 19.86 0.46
N ASN A 399 30.94 19.06 0.27
CA ASN A 399 30.67 18.34 -0.96
C ASN A 399 29.56 18.96 -1.83
N PHE A 400 28.79 19.91 -1.31
CA PHE A 400 27.72 20.57 -2.05
C PHE A 400 28.10 22.00 -2.45
N VAL A 401 28.54 22.82 -1.48
CA VAL A 401 28.79 24.24 -1.71
C VAL A 401 30.14 24.49 -2.37
N SER A 402 31.20 23.84 -1.89
CA SER A 402 32.58 24.13 -2.30
C SER A 402 33.29 23.00 -3.05
N LEU A 403 32.71 21.79 -3.05
CA LEU A 403 33.35 20.56 -3.54
C LEU A 403 34.78 20.36 -2.99
N ARG A 404 35.05 20.87 -1.80
CA ARG A 404 36.35 20.83 -1.14
C ARG A 404 36.87 19.41 -0.98
N ASP A 405 36.05 18.48 -0.54
CA ASP A 405 36.50 17.11 -0.28
C ASP A 405 36.81 16.39 -1.60
N PHE A 406 35.97 16.60 -2.61
CA PHE A 406 36.18 16.10 -3.96
C PHE A 406 37.51 16.56 -4.56
N TYR A 407 37.78 17.87 -4.50
CA TYR A 407 39.01 18.40 -5.06
C TYR A 407 40.23 18.19 -4.16
N GLY A 408 40.03 18.05 -2.85
CA GLY A 408 41.08 17.89 -1.85
C GLY A 408 41.68 16.48 -1.81
N ARG A 409 40.94 15.46 -2.26
CA ARG A 409 41.35 14.04 -2.31
C ARG A 409 41.90 13.47 -1.00
N ARG A 410 41.52 14.07 0.14
CA ARG A 410 41.89 13.55 1.47
C ARG A 410 40.97 12.43 1.90
N ASP A 411 39.67 12.59 1.60
CA ASP A 411 38.59 11.65 1.89
C ASP A 411 37.76 11.40 0.63
N LEU A 412 36.94 10.34 0.63
CA LEU A 412 35.99 10.06 -0.44
C LEU A 412 34.83 11.06 -0.40
N ALA A 413 34.61 11.75 -1.51
CA ALA A 413 33.49 12.66 -1.69
C ALA A 413 32.15 11.91 -1.68
N VAL A 414 31.07 12.59 -1.29
CA VAL A 414 29.74 11.98 -1.06
C VAL A 414 29.12 11.34 -2.31
N PHE A 415 29.66 11.61 -3.49
CA PHE A 415 29.21 11.05 -4.77
C PHE A 415 30.19 10.04 -5.38
N GLN A 416 31.24 9.64 -4.67
CA GLN A 416 32.17 8.59 -5.13
C GLN A 416 31.72 7.22 -4.61
N ALA A 417 31.31 6.33 -5.53
CA ALA A 417 30.77 5.00 -5.28
C ALA A 417 31.86 3.91 -5.05
N GLY A 418 33.13 4.32 -4.98
CA GLY A 418 34.27 3.43 -4.71
C GLY A 418 35.27 3.39 -5.86
N ARG A 419 36.16 2.40 -5.82
CA ARG A 419 37.25 2.23 -6.81
C ARG A 419 37.23 0.83 -7.40
N LEU A 420 37.03 0.75 -8.70
CA LEU A 420 37.14 -0.48 -9.47
C LEU A 420 38.59 -0.68 -9.92
N TYR A 421 39.18 -1.83 -9.59
CA TYR A 421 40.48 -2.24 -10.12
C TYR A 421 40.30 -3.23 -11.26
N LEU A 422 40.80 -2.91 -12.45
CA LEU A 422 40.72 -3.76 -13.63
C LEU A 422 42.00 -3.62 -14.47
N ASP A 423 42.61 -4.75 -14.82
CA ASP A 423 43.83 -4.80 -15.66
C ASP A 423 44.96 -3.87 -15.18
N SER A 424 45.29 -3.94 -13.88
CA SER A 424 46.29 -3.08 -13.21
C SER A 424 46.01 -1.57 -13.27
N ARG A 425 44.77 -1.16 -13.62
CA ARG A 425 44.29 0.22 -13.59
C ARG A 425 43.21 0.36 -12.52
N SER A 426 43.04 1.58 -12.02
CA SER A 426 41.96 1.93 -11.10
C SER A 426 41.04 2.99 -11.69
N CYS A 427 39.73 2.77 -11.60
CA CYS A 427 38.69 3.74 -11.94
C CYS A 427 37.94 4.12 -10.66
N ASP A 428 37.92 5.39 -10.31
CA ASP A 428 37.03 5.90 -9.26
C ASP A 428 35.62 6.00 -9.85
N LEU A 429 34.70 5.20 -9.33
CA LEU A 429 33.30 5.22 -9.72
C LEU A 429 32.64 6.42 -9.04
N CYS A 430 31.89 7.21 -9.81
CA CYS A 430 31.20 8.41 -9.35
C CYS A 430 29.74 8.34 -9.80
N VAL A 431 28.82 8.86 -8.96
CA VAL A 431 27.39 9.05 -9.19
C VAL A 431 26.68 7.79 -9.69
N GLU A 432 25.91 7.15 -8.82
CA GLU A 432 25.12 5.99 -9.21
C GLU A 432 24.02 6.37 -10.23
N VAL A 433 23.98 5.68 -11.37
CA VAL A 433 22.93 5.85 -12.38
C VAL A 433 21.73 5.01 -11.99
N LEU A 434 20.75 5.64 -11.34
CA LEU A 434 19.55 4.97 -10.83
C LEU A 434 18.57 4.57 -11.94
N ASP A 435 18.47 5.35 -13.02
CA ASP A 435 17.67 5.04 -14.20
C ASP A 435 18.54 5.12 -15.47
N VAL A 436 18.95 3.95 -15.95
CA VAL A 436 19.82 3.81 -17.12
C VAL A 436 19.12 4.28 -18.39
N ALA A 437 17.80 4.11 -18.51
CA ALA A 437 17.06 4.48 -19.71
C ALA A 437 16.91 6.01 -19.84
N GLN A 438 16.57 6.69 -18.75
CA GLN A 438 16.57 8.16 -18.72
C GLN A 438 17.96 8.73 -18.94
N HIS A 439 18.99 8.15 -18.29
CA HIS A 439 20.36 8.62 -18.45
C HIS A 439 20.86 8.45 -19.89
N ALA A 440 20.59 7.32 -20.56
CA ALA A 440 20.96 7.10 -21.95
C ALA A 440 20.32 8.13 -22.91
N THR A 441 19.09 8.57 -22.61
CA THR A 441 18.40 9.59 -23.40
C THR A 441 19.08 10.96 -23.28
N LEU A 442 19.55 11.32 -22.09
CA LEU A 442 20.27 12.58 -21.83
C LEU A 442 21.73 12.55 -22.33
N ALA A 443 22.40 11.39 -22.23
CA ALA A 443 23.76 11.22 -22.71
C ALA A 443 23.89 11.43 -24.23
N GLY A 444 22.84 11.12 -25.00
CA GLY A 444 22.79 11.38 -26.44
C GLY A 444 22.71 12.87 -26.82
N LEU A 445 22.49 13.77 -25.85
CA LEU A 445 22.42 15.22 -26.05
C LEU A 445 23.72 15.95 -25.66
N SER A 446 24.74 15.24 -25.17
CA SER A 446 25.99 15.78 -24.63
C SER A 446 27.17 15.66 -25.59
#